data_AF-A0A5E4F3Q8-F1
#
_entry.id   AF-A0A5E4F3Q8-F1
#
_cell.length_a   1.000
_cell.length_b   1.000
_cell.length_c   1.000
_cell.angle_alpha   90.00
_cell.angle_beta   90.00
_cell.angle_gamma   90.00
#
_symmetry.space_group_name_H-M   'P 1'
#
loop_
_entity.id
_entity.type
_entity.pdbx_description
1 polymer ?
#
loop_
_entity_poly.entity_id
_entity_poly.type
_entity_poly.pdbx_seq_one_letter_code
_entity_poly.pdbx_strand_id
1 'polypeptide(L)'
;MLKFLSRVRIEFNALDPRTASCLEFLAQCNARKAKESNPSCAVQVKRRTDDEPPKITVTFVNGVEEVFDATATPAQDIRNMILEKGQSLETEQMFRDAGEPWPVIIPAEELHQPAPGTKPRKAEEKKQ
;
A
#
# COMPACT_ATOMS: atom_id res chain seq x y z
N MET A 1 3.31 -5.31 -0.79
CA MET A 1 3.25 -4.27 0.25
C MET A 1 4.43 -3.32 0.12
N LEU A 2 5.67 -3.75 0.45
CA LEU A 2 6.84 -2.86 0.45
C LEU A 2 7.17 -2.19 -0.89
N LYS A 3 6.76 -2.76 -2.04
CA LYS A 3 6.88 -2.11 -3.36
C LYS A 3 6.33 -0.67 -3.42
N PHE A 4 5.35 -0.34 -2.59
CA PHE A 4 4.71 0.97 -2.56
C PHE A 4 5.28 1.93 -1.51
N LEU A 5 6.21 1.47 -0.67
CA LEU A 5 6.69 2.21 0.50
C LEU A 5 8.16 2.58 0.37
N SER A 6 8.52 3.81 0.71
CA SER A 6 9.91 4.24 0.87
C SER A 6 10.42 3.98 2.30
N ARG A 7 9.55 4.05 3.31
CA ARG A 7 9.92 3.88 4.72
C ARG A 7 8.79 3.25 5.53
N VAL A 8 9.15 2.45 6.52
CA VAL A 8 8.27 1.92 7.56
C VAL A 8 8.93 2.20 8.92
N ARG A 9 8.20 2.78 9.85
CA ARG A 9 8.63 3.02 11.23
C ARG A 9 7.63 2.40 12.20
N ILE A 10 8.09 1.44 12.98
CA ILE A 10 7.28 0.71 13.96
C ILE A 10 7.74 1.15 15.35
N GLU A 11 6.84 1.75 16.12
CA GLU A 11 7.15 2.30 17.43
C GLU A 11 6.27 1.63 18.49
N PHE A 12 6.90 1.04 19.51
CA PHE A 12 6.17 0.40 20.59
C PHE A 12 7.02 0.25 21.85
N ASN A 13 6.36 0.16 23.01
CA ASN A 13 6.98 -0.25 24.25
C ASN A 13 6.97 -1.78 24.35
N ALA A 14 8.12 -2.42 24.60
CA ALA A 14 8.23 -3.88 24.65
C ALA A 14 7.47 -4.52 25.82
N LEU A 15 7.11 -3.74 26.84
CA LEU A 15 6.31 -4.18 27.98
C LEU A 15 4.80 -4.00 27.74
N ASP A 16 4.41 -3.32 26.65
CA ASP A 16 2.99 -3.12 26.32
C ASP A 16 2.40 -4.42 25.73
N PRO A 17 1.29 -4.94 26.29
CA PRO A 17 0.67 -6.18 25.81
C PRO A 17 0.00 -6.03 24.43
N ARG A 18 -0.24 -4.80 23.95
CA ARG A 18 -0.95 -4.48 22.69
C ARG A 18 -0.02 -4.47 21.47
N THR A 19 1.19 -5.02 21.59
CA THR A 19 2.24 -4.95 20.55
C THR A 19 2.13 -6.00 19.46
N ALA A 20 1.17 -6.92 19.56
CA ALA A 20 1.01 -8.04 18.63
C ALA A 20 0.97 -7.59 17.15
N SER A 21 0.16 -6.57 16.82
CA SER A 21 0.09 -6.02 15.47
C SER A 21 1.43 -5.44 14.98
N CYS A 22 2.18 -4.74 15.83
CA CYS A 22 3.51 -4.22 15.47
C CYS A 22 4.50 -5.34 15.15
N LEU A 23 4.51 -6.40 15.95
CA LEU A 23 5.41 -7.53 15.77
C LEU A 23 5.04 -8.36 14.54
N GLU A 24 3.74 -8.61 14.33
CA GLU A 24 3.27 -9.30 13.12
C GLU A 24 3.60 -8.48 11.87
N PHE A 25 3.33 -7.17 11.87
CA PHE A 25 3.63 -6.31 10.73
C PHE A 25 5.14 -6.25 10.45
N LEU A 26 5.97 -6.18 11.50
CA LEU A 26 7.43 -6.27 11.36
C LEU A 26 7.87 -7.59 10.72
N ALA A 27 7.25 -8.72 11.09
CA ALA A 27 7.52 -10.01 10.47
C ALA A 27 7.13 -10.01 8.98
N GLN A 28 5.99 -9.42 8.64
CA GLN A 28 5.55 -9.25 7.24
C GLN A 28 6.53 -8.38 6.43
N CYS A 29 7.04 -7.28 7.00
CA CYS A 29 8.08 -6.45 6.37
C CYS A 29 9.39 -7.22 6.18
N ASN A 30 9.72 -8.14 7.10
CA ASN A 30 10.94 -8.92 7.03
C ASN A 30 10.87 -10.16 6.15
N ALA A 31 9.68 -10.55 5.69
CA ALA A 31 9.50 -11.69 4.81
C ALA A 31 10.32 -11.52 3.52
N ARG A 32 10.94 -12.61 3.04
CA ARG A 32 11.84 -12.61 1.88
C ARG A 32 11.20 -11.94 0.66
N LYS A 33 9.98 -12.36 0.29
CA LYS A 33 9.20 -11.81 -0.82
C LYS A 33 8.93 -10.30 -0.67
N ALA A 34 8.73 -9.83 0.56
CA ALA A 34 8.50 -8.42 0.82
C ALA A 34 9.78 -7.61 0.56
N LYS A 35 10.93 -8.06 1.08
CA LYS A 35 12.23 -7.40 0.84
C LYS A 35 12.63 -7.44 -0.63
N GLU A 36 12.41 -8.56 -1.32
CA GLU A 36 12.68 -8.70 -2.75
C GLU A 36 11.82 -7.72 -3.58
N SER A 37 10.60 -7.39 -3.13
CA SER A 37 9.74 -6.43 -3.83
C SER A 37 10.22 -4.99 -3.76
N ASN A 38 11.00 -4.63 -2.73
CA ASN A 38 11.61 -3.31 -2.60
C ASN A 38 12.78 -3.35 -1.59
N PRO A 39 14.02 -3.58 -2.05
CA PRO A 39 15.19 -3.62 -1.17
C PRO A 39 15.58 -2.25 -0.61
N SER A 40 15.10 -1.16 -1.21
CA SER A 40 15.39 0.21 -0.79
C SER A 40 14.45 0.72 0.30
N CYS A 41 13.37 -0.01 0.62
CA CYS A 41 12.44 0.38 1.67
C CYS A 41 13.10 0.32 3.05
N ALA A 42 13.20 1.47 3.73
CA ALA A 42 13.82 1.55 5.05
C ALA A 42 12.84 1.11 6.14
N VAL A 43 13.08 -0.06 6.77
CA VAL A 43 12.27 -0.58 7.89
C VAL A 43 12.99 -0.27 9.21
N GLN A 44 12.37 0.56 10.05
CA GLN A 44 12.91 1.01 11.33
C GLN A 44 12.02 0.57 12.49
N VAL A 45 12.66 0.13 13.58
CA VAL A 45 11.97 -0.21 14.82
C VAL A 45 12.47 0.69 15.93
N LYS A 46 11.57 1.44 16.56
CA LYS A 46 11.88 2.27 17.73
C LYS A 46 11.19 1.68 18.96
N ARG A 47 12.01 1.11 19.84
CA ARG A 47 11.55 0.66 21.16
C ARG A 47 11.41 1.87 22.07
N ARG A 48 10.23 2.05 22.65
CA ARG A 48 9.89 3.11 23.59
C ARG A 48 9.85 2.57 25.02
N THR A 49 9.93 3.48 25.99
CA THR A 49 9.76 3.20 27.42
C THR A 49 8.60 3.98 28.04
N ASP A 50 8.00 4.89 27.27
CA ASP A 50 6.76 5.59 27.60
C ASP A 50 5.52 4.68 27.45
N ASP A 51 4.39 5.16 27.96
CA ASP A 51 3.08 4.47 27.93
C ASP A 51 2.27 4.81 26.66
N GLU A 52 2.88 5.42 25.64
CA GLU A 52 2.15 5.73 24.41
C GLU A 52 1.75 4.45 23.65
N PRO A 53 0.57 4.44 23.01
CA PRO A 53 0.09 3.27 22.27
C PRO A 53 1.00 2.94 21.08
N PRO A 54 1.21 1.65 20.77
CA PRO A 54 2.00 1.21 19.63
C PRO A 54 1.44 1.77 18.32
N LYS A 55 2.35 2.24 17.46
CA LYS A 55 2.01 2.88 16.19
C LYS A 55 2.90 2.41 15.05
N ILE A 56 2.33 2.37 13.86
CA ILE A 56 3.03 2.03 12.62
C ILE A 56 2.90 3.23 11.69
N THR A 57 4.02 3.84 11.35
CA THR A 57 4.08 4.90 10.34
C THR A 57 4.63 4.34 9.06
N VAL A 58 3.94 4.55 7.95
CA VAL A 58 4.41 4.19 6.61
C VAL A 58 4.56 5.45 5.77
N THR A 59 5.62 5.50 4.98
CA THR A 59 5.85 6.54 3.98
C THR A 59 5.82 5.88 2.62
N PHE A 60 4.90 6.32 1.76
CA PHE A 60 4.78 5.83 0.39
C PHE A 60 5.93 6.37 -0.49
N VAL A 61 6.15 5.76 -1.66
CA VAL A 61 7.21 6.18 -2.59
C VAL A 61 7.03 7.61 -3.13
N ASN A 62 5.81 8.12 -3.13
CA ASN A 62 5.48 9.50 -3.49
C ASN A 62 5.63 10.50 -2.32
N GLY A 63 6.08 10.04 -1.14
CA GLY A 63 6.28 10.87 0.04
C GLY A 63 5.06 11.04 0.94
N VAL A 64 3.89 10.49 0.57
CA VAL A 64 2.70 10.51 1.45
C VAL A 64 2.98 9.67 2.70
N GLU A 65 2.71 10.23 3.88
CA GLU A 65 2.85 9.51 5.16
C GLU A 65 1.47 9.12 5.70
N GLU A 66 1.41 7.95 6.33
CA GLU A 66 0.21 7.46 7.01
C GLU A 66 0.59 6.79 8.32
N VAL A 67 -0.18 7.08 9.37
CA VAL A 67 0.05 6.58 10.72
C VAL A 67 -1.14 5.71 11.11
N PHE A 68 -0.85 4.47 11.47
CA PHE A 68 -1.82 3.50 11.95
C PHE A 68 -1.69 3.32 13.46
N ASP A 69 -2.83 3.33 14.14
CA ASP A 69 -2.93 2.85 15.50
C ASP A 69 -2.88 1.32 15.50
N ALA A 70 -1.80 0.77 16.03
CA ALA A 70 -1.58 -0.67 16.03
C ALA A 70 -2.26 -1.39 17.21
N THR A 71 -2.96 -0.66 18.09
CA THR A 71 -3.77 -1.26 19.17
C THR A 71 -5.15 -1.69 18.66
N ALA A 72 -5.75 -0.88 17.79
CA ALA A 72 -7.08 -1.11 17.25
C ALA A 72 -7.06 -1.81 15.89
N THR A 73 -5.96 -1.66 15.13
CA THR A 73 -5.88 -2.17 13.76
C THR A 73 -4.96 -3.38 13.69
N PRO A 74 -5.46 -4.55 13.25
CA PRO A 74 -4.62 -5.74 13.06
C PRO A 74 -3.66 -5.55 11.88
N ALA A 75 -2.51 -6.22 11.93
CA ALA A 75 -1.46 -6.06 10.92
C ALA A 75 -1.89 -6.47 9.50
N GLN A 76 -2.81 -7.45 9.36
CA GLN A 76 -3.37 -7.83 8.06
C GLN A 76 -4.18 -6.68 7.43
N ASP A 77 -5.01 -6.00 8.20
CA ASP A 77 -5.79 -4.86 7.71
C ASP A 77 -4.87 -3.71 7.31
N ILE A 78 -3.87 -3.39 8.14
CA ILE A 78 -2.85 -2.38 7.80
C ILE A 78 -2.17 -2.73 6.46
N ARG A 79 -1.79 -4.01 6.26
CA ARG A 79 -1.21 -4.49 5.01
C ARG A 79 -2.16 -4.26 3.82
N ASN A 80 -3.44 -4.59 3.99
CA ASN A 80 -4.43 -4.45 2.93
C ASN A 80 -4.66 -2.98 2.58
N MET A 81 -4.80 -2.11 3.57
CA MET A 81 -4.92 -0.66 3.38
C MET A 81 -3.72 -0.09 2.60
N ILE A 82 -2.50 -0.53 2.93
CA ILE A 82 -1.28 -0.14 2.19
C ILE A 82 -1.32 -0.64 0.74
N LEU A 83 -1.79 -1.86 0.50
CA LEU A 83 -1.90 -2.41 -0.85
C LEU A 83 -2.93 -1.66 -1.68
N GLU A 84 -4.10 -1.35 -1.12
CA GLU A 84 -5.16 -0.61 -1.79
C GLU A 84 -4.71 0.82 -2.11
N LYS A 85 -4.16 1.53 -1.12
CA LYS A 85 -3.62 2.88 -1.31
C LYS A 85 -2.42 2.90 -2.26
N GLY A 86 -1.55 1.89 -2.19
CA GLY A 86 -0.43 1.75 -3.11
C GLY A 86 -0.87 1.61 -4.56
N GLN A 87 -1.92 0.82 -4.82
CA GLN A 87 -2.48 0.65 -6.17
C GLN A 87 -3.15 1.92 -6.69
N SER A 88 -3.87 2.66 -5.85
CA SER A 88 -4.47 3.93 -6.27
C SER A 88 -3.42 4.98 -6.61
N LEU A 89 -2.33 5.07 -5.82
CA LEU A 89 -1.19 5.95 -6.10
C LEU A 89 -0.42 5.53 -7.36
N GLU A 90 -0.24 4.22 -7.59
CA GLU A 90 0.38 3.71 -8.82
C GLU A 90 -0.46 4.05 -10.06
N THR A 91 -1.79 3.93 -9.96
CA THR A 91 -2.72 4.30 -11.03
C THR A 91 -2.67 5.80 -11.30
N GLU A 92 -2.77 6.64 -10.26
CA GLU A 92 -2.61 8.09 -10.39
C GLU A 92 -1.31 8.45 -11.12
N GLN A 93 -0.20 7.77 -10.78
CA GLN A 93 1.09 8.00 -11.41
C GLN A 93 1.10 7.60 -12.90
N MET A 94 0.40 6.53 -13.30
CA MET A 94 0.27 6.15 -14.72
C MET A 94 -0.47 7.24 -15.53
N PHE A 95 -1.55 7.81 -14.98
CA PHE A 95 -2.28 8.90 -15.65
C PHE A 95 -1.39 10.14 -15.79
N ARG A 96 -0.69 10.52 -14.71
CA ARG A 96 0.24 11.65 -14.75
C ARG A 96 1.38 11.47 -15.76
N ASP A 97 1.93 10.26 -15.88
CA ASP A 97 3.01 9.95 -16.85
C ASP A 97 2.51 10.03 -18.31
N ALA A 98 1.26 9.64 -18.55
CA ALA A 98 0.59 9.79 -19.84
C ALA A 98 0.18 11.24 -20.17
N GLY A 99 0.35 12.18 -19.24
CA GLY A 99 -0.12 13.56 -19.38
C GLY A 99 -1.64 13.73 -19.22
N GLU A 100 -2.32 12.69 -18.72
CA GLU A 100 -3.77 12.65 -18.55
C GLU A 100 -4.20 13.15 -17.15
N PRO A 101 -5.38 13.76 -17.02
CA PRO A 101 -5.90 14.22 -15.73
C PRO A 101 -6.28 13.05 -14.81
N TRP A 102 -6.08 13.23 -13.51
CA TRP A 102 -6.53 12.32 -12.45
C TRP A 102 -7.20 13.11 -11.31
N PRO A 103 -8.35 12.66 -10.77
CA PRO A 103 -9.12 11.49 -11.18
C PRO A 103 -9.77 11.68 -12.55
N VAL A 104 -10.06 10.57 -13.25
CA VAL A 104 -10.80 10.60 -14.50
C VAL A 104 -12.24 11.05 -14.21
N ILE A 105 -12.62 12.22 -14.73
CA ILE A 105 -13.98 12.73 -14.62
C ILE A 105 -14.69 12.45 -15.94
N ILE A 106 -15.74 11.61 -15.88
CA ILE A 106 -16.57 11.32 -17.04
C ILE A 106 -17.64 12.43 -17.15
N PRO A 107 -17.73 13.15 -18.29
CA PRO A 107 -18.78 14.14 -18.51
C PRO A 107 -20.17 13.53 -18.41
N ALA A 108 -21.15 14.27 -17.88
CA ALA A 108 -22.52 13.78 -17.73
C ALA A 108 -23.18 13.40 -19.08
N GLU A 109 -22.78 14.07 -20.16
CA GLU A 109 -23.25 13.77 -21.52
C GLU A 109 -22.75 12.40 -22.03
N GLU A 110 -21.54 11.99 -21.64
CA GLU A 110 -20.93 10.72 -22.04
C GLU A 110 -21.55 9.53 -21.29
N LEU A 111 -22.09 9.73 -20.08
CA LEU A 111 -22.74 8.68 -19.28
C LEU A 111 -23.98 8.07 -19.96
N HIS A 112 -24.65 8.82 -20.83
CA HIS A 112 -25.86 8.37 -21.53
C HIS A 112 -25.56 7.79 -22.91
N GLN A 113 -24.30 7.84 -23.34
CA GLN A 113 -23.90 7.28 -24.63
C GLN A 113 -23.71 5.76 -24.52
N PRO A 114 -24.17 4.99 -25.51
CA PRO A 114 -23.92 3.56 -25.54
C PRO A 114 -22.42 3.30 -25.74
N ALA A 115 -21.78 2.66 -24.76
CA ALA A 115 -20.38 2.28 -24.88
C ALA A 115 -20.18 1.30 -26.05
N PRO A 116 -19.15 1.50 -26.90
CA PRO A 116 -18.88 0.57 -27.99
C PRO A 116 -18.59 -0.82 -27.43
N GLY A 117 -19.30 -1.84 -27.94
CA GLY A 117 -19.13 -3.21 -27.49
C GLY A 117 -17.69 -3.71 -27.68
N THR A 118 -17.08 -4.24 -26.62
CA THR A 118 -15.71 -4.77 -26.69
C THR A 118 -15.73 -6.07 -27.50
N LYS A 119 -15.15 -6.06 -28.71
CA LYS A 119 -14.99 -7.31 -29.48
C LYS A 119 -14.09 -8.28 -28.70
N PRO A 120 -14.44 -9.57 -28.56
CA PRO A 120 -13.57 -10.53 -27.89
C PRO A 120 -12.25 -10.64 -28.64
N ARG A 121 -11.12 -10.39 -27.95
CA ARG A 121 -9.78 -10.64 -28.48
C ARG A 121 -9.64 -12.14 -28.76
N LYS A 122 -9.47 -12.52 -30.03
CA LYS A 122 -9.02 -13.86 -30.41
C LYS A 122 -7.64 -14.08 -29.81
N ALA A 123 -7.54 -14.95 -28.80
CA ALA A 123 -6.25 -15.44 -28.34
C ALA A 123 -5.62 -16.24 -29.48
N GLU A 124 -4.43 -15.85 -29.94
CA GLU A 124 -3.63 -16.68 -30.83
C GLU A 124 -3.19 -17.93 -30.04
N GLU A 125 -3.86 -19.06 -30.32
CA GLU A 125 -3.37 -20.40 -30.01
C GLU A 125 -2.00 -20.59 -30.66
N LYS A 126 -0.93 -20.46 -29.89
CA LYS A 126 0.37 -21.02 -30.27
C LYS A 126 0.26 -22.54 -30.19
N LYS A 127 0.05 -23.18 -31.35
CA LYS A 127 0.24 -24.62 -31.55
C LYS A 127 1.68 -24.99 -31.17
N GLN A 128 1.78 -26.02 -30.35
CA GLN A 128 3.00 -26.71 -29.96
C GLN A 128 3.43 -27.70 -31.04
#